data_AF-A0A183NB65-F1
#
_entry.id   AF-A0A183NB65-F1
#
_cell.length_a   1.000
_cell.length_b   1.000
_cell.length_c   1.000
_cell.angle_alpha   90.00
_cell.angle_beta   90.00
_cell.angle_gamma   90.00
#
_symmetry.space_group_name_H-M   'P 1'
#
loop_
_entity.id
_entity.type
_entity.pdbx_description
1 polymer ?
#
loop_
_entity_poly.entity_id
_entity_poly.type
_entity_poly.pdbx_seq_one_letter_code
_entity_poly.pdbx_strand_id
1 'polypeptide(L)'
;MSVPNFNRNSNSNLSLLIKPLTYWLGNSSELLHFFKNDIDLCSNHSRTNRHQNDQSGLLIQSVICRDALHLLAETVDHCFYYLRSIMCSILQPWLSCLTYPGDLDLQDDVLLDDKPIDPSETWNKHKEPISMQIILRNFTYLMQQLRKSRVNPALTFQLYSQLFHLIGAYIFNTVLIDTEAKPRNVLNDGNLWLTRLGASRLNRRLDRVKRWAHRQGLELAVECRLQRCTQVDFLEI
;
A
#
# COMPACT_ATOMS: atom_id res chain seq x y z
N MET A 1 11.90 -4.94 -20.54
CA MET A 1 10.92 -3.88 -20.23
C MET A 1 11.62 -2.82 -19.41
N SER A 2 11.82 -1.65 -19.98
CA SER A 2 12.57 -0.55 -19.39
C SER A 2 11.78 0.05 -18.22
N VAL A 3 12.39 0.09 -17.03
CA VAL A 3 11.80 0.73 -15.85
C VAL A 3 11.68 2.23 -16.15
N PRO A 4 10.50 2.86 -16.05
CA PRO A 4 10.37 4.28 -16.36
C PRO A 4 11.11 5.10 -15.32
N ASN A 5 12.02 5.95 -15.78
CA ASN A 5 12.77 6.87 -14.94
C ASN A 5 11.83 8.03 -14.54
N PHE A 6 11.17 7.92 -13.39
CA PHE A 6 10.25 8.95 -12.90
C PHE A 6 11.02 10.09 -12.23
N ASN A 7 11.09 11.21 -12.96
CA ASN A 7 11.67 12.48 -12.52
C ASN A 7 10.94 13.03 -11.26
N ARG A 8 11.63 13.78 -10.40
CA ARG A 8 11.10 14.26 -9.10
C ARG A 8 9.84 15.13 -9.20
N ASN A 9 9.63 15.83 -10.32
CA ASN A 9 8.41 16.61 -10.60
C ASN A 9 7.18 15.75 -10.92
N SER A 10 7.35 14.48 -11.26
CA SER A 10 6.24 13.55 -11.50
C SER A 10 5.55 13.16 -10.19
N ASN A 11 6.32 13.02 -9.11
CA ASN A 11 5.83 12.49 -7.83
C ASN A 11 4.91 13.46 -7.09
N SER A 12 5.16 14.77 -7.19
CA SER A 12 4.24 15.79 -6.67
C SER A 12 2.89 15.71 -7.38
N ASN A 13 2.87 15.58 -8.71
CA ASN A 13 1.64 15.39 -9.48
C ASN A 13 0.90 14.09 -9.13
N LEU A 14 1.63 12.99 -8.90
CA LEU A 14 1.04 11.71 -8.50
C LEU A 14 0.37 11.78 -7.12
N SER A 15 0.95 12.51 -6.16
CA SER A 15 0.39 12.67 -4.82
C SER A 15 -0.99 13.39 -4.82
N LEU A 16 -1.21 14.28 -5.79
CA LEU A 16 -2.49 14.98 -5.97
C LEU A 16 -3.62 14.03 -6.38
N LEU A 17 -3.30 12.90 -7.01
CA LEU A 17 -4.28 11.89 -7.43
C LEU A 17 -4.75 10.98 -6.29
N ILE A 18 -4.06 10.97 -5.14
CA ILE A 18 -4.43 10.11 -4.00
C ILE A 18 -5.84 10.46 -3.51
N LYS A 19 -6.11 11.73 -3.23
CA LYS A 19 -7.40 12.19 -2.70
C LYS A 19 -8.59 11.88 -3.63
N PRO A 20 -8.58 12.19 -4.94
CA PRO A 20 -9.68 11.84 -5.82
C PRO A 20 -9.83 10.31 -5.97
N LEU A 21 -8.73 9.54 -6.00
CA LEU A 21 -8.81 8.08 -6.09
C LEU A 21 -9.39 7.45 -4.83
N THR A 22 -8.99 7.88 -3.63
CA THR A 22 -9.60 7.36 -2.38
C THR A 22 -11.07 7.73 -2.30
N TYR A 23 -11.44 8.93 -2.76
CA TYR A 23 -12.84 9.36 -2.84
C TYR A 23 -13.64 8.48 -3.79
N TRP A 24 -13.15 8.26 -5.01
CA TRP A 24 -13.81 7.37 -5.97
C TRP A 24 -13.91 5.95 -5.44
N LEU A 25 -12.82 5.39 -4.92
CA LEU A 25 -12.78 4.05 -4.36
C LEU A 25 -13.80 3.86 -3.23
N GLY A 26 -13.90 4.82 -2.31
CA GLY A 26 -14.85 4.78 -1.20
C GLY A 26 -16.30 4.78 -1.69
N ASN A 27 -16.66 5.74 -2.55
CA ASN A 27 -18.02 5.87 -3.04
C ASN A 27 -18.43 4.71 -3.96
N SER A 28 -17.56 4.29 -4.89
CA SER A 28 -17.90 3.23 -5.85
C SER A 28 -17.98 1.86 -5.19
N SER A 29 -17.10 1.56 -4.22
CA SER A 29 -17.18 0.30 -3.47
C SER A 29 -18.40 0.23 -2.55
N GLU A 30 -18.80 1.34 -1.93
CA GLU A 30 -20.02 1.41 -1.13
C GLU A 30 -21.27 1.30 -2.01
N LEU A 31 -21.30 1.97 -3.16
CA LEU A 31 -22.39 1.85 -4.14
C LEU A 31 -22.55 0.41 -4.64
N LEU A 32 -21.42 -0.26 -4.95
CA LEU A 32 -21.41 -1.65 -5.35
C LEU A 32 -21.94 -2.57 -4.23
N HIS A 33 -21.51 -2.31 -2.99
CA HIS A 33 -21.99 -3.06 -1.83
C HIS A 33 -23.49 -2.87 -1.60
N PHE A 34 -23.97 -1.63 -1.70
CA PHE A 34 -25.38 -1.28 -1.59
C PHE A 34 -26.22 -2.08 -2.60
N PHE A 35 -25.86 -2.03 -3.89
CA PHE A 35 -26.63 -2.72 -4.92
C PHE A 35 -26.55 -4.25 -4.84
N LYS A 36 -25.42 -4.82 -4.41
CA LYS A 36 -25.29 -6.27 -4.21
C LYS A 36 -26.19 -6.80 -3.10
N ASN A 37 -26.46 -5.97 -2.09
CA ASN A 37 -27.28 -6.35 -0.94
C ASN A 37 -28.76 -5.98 -1.10
N ASP A 38 -29.12 -5.25 -2.14
CA ASP A 38 -30.50 -4.88 -2.42
C ASP A 38 -31.26 -6.08 -3.02
N ILE A 39 -32.18 -6.64 -2.22
CA ILE A 39 -33.01 -7.79 -2.58
C ILE A 39 -33.93 -7.45 -3.75
N ASP A 40 -34.39 -6.21 -3.91
CA ASP A 40 -35.35 -5.87 -4.97
C ASP A 40 -34.68 -5.71 -6.34
N LEU A 41 -33.37 -5.39 -6.37
CA LEU A 41 -32.57 -5.31 -7.59
C LEU A 41 -31.91 -6.65 -7.97
N CYS A 42 -31.58 -7.49 -6.99
CA CYS A 42 -30.89 -8.77 -7.21
C CYS A 42 -31.81 -10.01 -7.14
N SER A 43 -33.04 -9.89 -6.62
CA SER A 43 -33.99 -11.00 -6.59
C SER A 43 -34.70 -11.14 -7.94
N ASN A 44 -34.55 -12.29 -8.56
CA ASN A 44 -35.52 -12.78 -9.53
C ASN A 44 -36.84 -12.94 -8.77
N HIS A 45 -37.70 -11.92 -8.84
CA HIS A 45 -38.96 -11.92 -8.12
C HIS A 45 -39.84 -13.09 -8.58
N SER A 46 -39.72 -14.22 -7.89
CA SER A 46 -40.66 -15.32 -7.94
C SER A 46 -41.94 -14.93 -7.19
N ARG A 47 -42.62 -13.88 -7.65
CA ARG A 47 -44.03 -13.69 -7.31
C ARG A 47 -44.85 -14.64 -8.15
N THR A 48 -45.13 -15.78 -7.55
CA THR A 48 -46.39 -16.50 -7.75
C THR A 48 -47.54 -15.51 -7.95
N ASN A 49 -48.22 -15.62 -9.11
CA ASN A 49 -49.55 -15.09 -9.44
C ASN A 49 -49.75 -13.74 -10.17
N ARG A 50 -48.89 -13.27 -11.10
CA ARG A 50 -49.35 -12.29 -12.11
C ARG A 50 -48.85 -12.59 -13.53
N HIS A 51 -49.83 -12.65 -14.44
CA HIS A 51 -49.81 -12.66 -15.91
C HIS A 51 -48.47 -12.93 -16.64
N GLN A 52 -48.47 -13.97 -17.48
CA GLN A 52 -47.34 -14.51 -18.26
C GLN A 52 -46.65 -13.53 -19.24
N ASN A 53 -47.09 -12.28 -19.39
CA ASN A 53 -46.55 -11.35 -20.38
C ASN A 53 -45.39 -10.45 -19.88
N ASP A 54 -45.16 -10.32 -18.57
CA ASP A 54 -44.12 -9.42 -18.01
C ASP A 54 -42.80 -10.13 -17.61
N GLN A 55 -42.73 -11.46 -17.72
CA GLN A 55 -41.55 -12.22 -17.28
C GLN A 55 -40.31 -11.94 -18.13
N SER A 56 -40.46 -11.71 -19.43
CA SER A 56 -39.35 -11.39 -20.33
C SER A 56 -38.71 -10.03 -20.02
N GLY A 57 -39.51 -9.02 -19.67
CA GLY A 57 -39.02 -7.69 -19.30
C GLY A 57 -38.25 -7.69 -17.97
N LEU A 58 -38.72 -8.46 -16.99
CA LEU A 58 -38.07 -8.61 -15.69
C LEU A 58 -36.72 -9.34 -15.78
N LEU A 59 -36.61 -10.35 -16.65
CA LEU A 59 -35.35 -11.06 -16.92
C LEU A 59 -34.32 -10.16 -17.62
N ILE A 60 -34.75 -9.36 -18.59
CA ILE A 60 -33.85 -8.41 -19.28
C ILE A 60 -33.34 -7.35 -18.30
N GLN A 61 -34.22 -6.83 -17.43
CA GLN A 61 -33.83 -5.86 -16.40
C GLN A 61 -32.81 -6.43 -15.40
N SER A 62 -32.96 -7.69 -14.99
CA SER A 62 -32.02 -8.33 -14.07
C SER A 62 -30.66 -8.61 -14.71
N VAL A 63 -30.62 -8.95 -16.01
CA VAL A 63 -29.36 -9.12 -16.77
C VAL A 63 -28.64 -7.77 -16.91
N ILE A 64 -29.33 -6.71 -17.36
CA ILE A 64 -28.72 -5.38 -17.50
C ILE A 64 -28.20 -4.86 -16.15
N CYS A 65 -28.94 -5.09 -15.06
CA CYS A 65 -28.51 -4.71 -13.71
C CYS A 65 -27.23 -5.48 -13.31
N ARG A 66 -27.16 -6.79 -13.56
CA ARG A 66 -25.96 -7.59 -13.29
C ARG A 66 -24.75 -7.12 -14.11
N ASP A 67 -24.94 -6.79 -15.39
CA ASP A 67 -23.86 -6.30 -16.25
C ASP A 67 -23.35 -4.93 -15.78
N ALA A 68 -24.27 -4.03 -15.39
CA ALA A 68 -23.90 -2.74 -14.81
C ALA A 68 -23.13 -2.90 -13.49
N LEU A 69 -23.52 -3.86 -12.64
CA LEU A 69 -22.79 -4.17 -11.39
C LEU A 69 -21.43 -4.79 -11.65
N HIS A 70 -21.29 -5.60 -12.70
CA HIS A 70 -20.00 -6.13 -13.12
C HIS A 70 -19.06 -5.01 -13.55
N LEU A 71 -19.53 -4.10 -14.41
CA LEU A 71 -18.77 -2.91 -14.83
C LEU A 71 -18.38 -2.04 -13.63
N LEU A 72 -19.29 -1.82 -12.68
CA LEU A 72 -18.98 -1.09 -11.46
C LEU A 72 -17.88 -1.79 -10.64
N ALA A 73 -17.94 -3.12 -10.50
CA ALA A 73 -16.90 -3.89 -9.82
C ALA A 73 -15.53 -3.74 -10.51
N GLU A 74 -15.47 -3.84 -11.83
CA GLU A 74 -14.24 -3.61 -12.60
C GLU A 74 -13.68 -2.19 -12.37
N THR A 75 -14.55 -1.17 -12.31
CA THR A 75 -14.08 0.20 -12.04
C THR A 75 -13.53 0.37 -10.62
N VAL A 76 -14.09 -0.32 -9.62
CA VAL A 76 -13.56 -0.37 -8.25
C VAL A 76 -12.17 -1.01 -8.25
N ASP A 77 -12.01 -2.14 -8.95
CA ASP A 77 -10.74 -2.86 -9.04
C ASP A 77 -9.66 -2.03 -9.76
N HIS A 78 -10.02 -1.37 -10.86
CA HIS A 78 -9.11 -0.46 -11.55
C HIS A 78 -8.71 0.73 -10.67
N CYS A 79 -9.66 1.34 -9.96
CA CYS A 79 -9.37 2.45 -9.04
C CYS A 79 -8.39 2.02 -7.93
N PHE A 80 -8.64 0.84 -7.34
CA PHE A 80 -7.74 0.23 -6.37
C PHE A 80 -6.34 -0.01 -6.94
N TYR A 81 -6.26 -0.58 -8.15
CA TYR A 81 -5.00 -0.83 -8.85
C TYR A 81 -4.20 0.46 -9.07
N TYR A 82 -4.84 1.54 -9.54
CA TYR A 82 -4.18 2.82 -9.80
C TYR A 82 -3.70 3.47 -8.50
N LEU A 83 -4.53 3.47 -7.45
CA LEU A 83 -4.14 4.00 -6.14
C LEU A 83 -2.90 3.27 -5.60
N ARG A 84 -2.92 1.93 -5.65
CA ARG A 84 -1.76 1.10 -5.29
C ARG A 84 -0.53 1.44 -6.12
N SER A 85 -0.67 1.52 -7.44
CA SER A 85 0.44 1.82 -8.36
C SER A 85 1.08 3.17 -8.08
N ILE A 86 0.27 4.20 -7.85
CA ILE A 86 0.71 5.54 -7.44
C ILE A 86 1.47 5.47 -6.12
N MET A 87 0.92 4.79 -5.11
CA MET A 87 1.57 4.68 -3.82
C MET A 87 2.90 3.92 -3.89
N CYS A 88 2.97 2.83 -4.65
CA CYS A 88 4.23 2.15 -4.91
C CYS A 88 5.25 3.08 -5.58
N SER A 89 4.81 3.87 -6.58
CA SER A 89 5.68 4.79 -7.32
C SER A 89 6.20 5.94 -6.45
N ILE A 90 5.37 6.46 -5.54
CA ILE A 90 5.75 7.50 -4.58
C ILE A 90 6.76 6.95 -3.56
N LEU A 91 6.57 5.72 -3.10
CA LEU A 91 7.42 5.09 -2.07
C LEU A 91 8.76 4.60 -2.63
N GLN A 92 8.80 4.12 -3.88
CA GLN A 92 9.97 3.47 -4.49
C GLN A 92 11.29 4.24 -4.31
N PRO A 93 11.37 5.57 -4.52
CA PRO A 93 12.62 6.32 -4.39
C PRO A 93 13.14 6.39 -2.94
N TRP A 94 12.26 6.15 -1.97
CA TRP A 94 12.58 6.25 -0.54
C TRP A 94 12.89 4.91 0.09
N LEU A 95 12.63 3.78 -0.57
CA LEU A 95 12.87 2.45 -0.01
C LEU A 95 14.34 2.22 0.37
N SER A 96 15.28 2.90 -0.29
CA SER A 96 16.71 2.84 0.04
C SER A 96 17.07 3.33 1.44
N CYS A 97 16.20 4.10 2.10
CA CYS A 97 16.41 4.45 3.51
C CYS A 97 16.34 3.22 4.44
N LEU A 98 15.60 2.18 4.06
CA LEU A 98 15.48 0.93 4.84
C LEU A 98 16.81 0.17 4.87
N THR A 99 17.56 0.23 3.78
CA THR A 99 18.85 -0.45 3.58
C THR A 99 20.02 0.53 3.48
N TYR A 100 19.91 1.71 4.10
CA TYR A 100 21.01 2.67 4.20
C TYR A 100 22.02 2.21 5.26
N PRO A 101 23.33 2.09 4.96
CA PRO A 101 24.29 1.51 5.89
C PRO A 101 24.57 2.35 7.14
N GLY A 102 24.34 3.67 7.13
CA GLY A 102 24.59 4.54 8.29
C GLY A 102 23.41 4.60 9.29
N ASP A 103 23.62 5.27 10.42
CA ASP A 103 22.64 5.41 11.52
C ASP A 103 21.94 6.78 11.57
N LEU A 104 21.77 7.43 10.42
CA LEU A 104 21.09 8.74 10.34
C LEU A 104 19.68 8.71 10.95
N ASP A 105 19.05 7.54 10.96
CA ASP A 105 17.72 7.33 11.51
C ASP A 105 17.66 7.38 13.04
N LEU A 106 18.78 7.22 13.79
CA LEU A 106 18.76 7.23 15.26
C LEU A 106 18.18 8.51 15.88
N GLN A 107 18.37 9.65 15.22
CA GLN A 107 17.85 10.94 15.69
C GLN A 107 16.34 11.08 15.49
N ASP A 108 15.76 10.30 14.57
CA ASP A 108 14.32 10.31 14.27
C ASP A 108 13.47 9.62 15.35
N ASP A 109 14.07 8.82 16.25
CA ASP A 109 13.30 8.17 17.34
C ASP A 109 12.74 9.18 18.36
N VAL A 110 13.30 10.40 18.40
CA VAL A 110 12.83 11.50 19.27
C VAL A 110 11.66 12.27 18.63
N LEU A 111 11.50 12.17 17.30
CA LEU A 111 10.58 12.95 16.47
C LEU A 111 9.52 12.07 15.79
N LEU A 112 8.93 11.13 16.54
CA LEU A 112 7.79 10.29 16.12
C LEU A 112 6.49 11.12 15.97
N ASP A 113 6.54 12.28 15.31
CA ASP A 113 5.35 13.05 14.97
C ASP A 113 4.75 12.44 13.69
N ASP A 114 3.80 11.51 13.86
CA ASP A 114 2.96 10.95 12.78
C ASP A 114 2.01 12.02 12.16
N LYS A 115 2.29 13.31 12.33
CA LYS A 115 1.43 14.36 11.80
C LYS A 115 1.37 14.26 10.28
N PRO A 116 0.16 14.32 9.71
CA PRO A 116 0.00 14.36 8.27
C PRO A 116 0.65 15.62 7.70
N ILE A 117 1.33 15.46 6.57
CA ILE A 117 1.92 16.58 5.84
C ILE A 117 0.82 17.31 5.07
N ASP A 118 0.81 18.64 5.13
CA ASP A 118 0.21 19.48 4.09
C ASP A 118 1.06 19.40 2.80
N PRO A 119 0.52 18.95 1.66
CA PRO A 119 1.26 18.86 0.39
C PRO A 119 2.00 20.14 -0.01
N SER A 120 1.54 21.31 0.45
CA SER A 120 2.11 22.62 0.13
C SER A 120 3.33 23.01 0.98
N GLU A 121 3.45 22.50 2.21
CA GLU A 121 4.57 22.82 3.12
C GLU A 121 5.83 22.01 2.82
N THR A 122 5.68 20.91 2.06
CA THR A 122 6.72 19.88 1.90
C THR A 122 7.98 20.38 1.19
N TRP A 123 7.90 21.26 0.19
CA TRP A 123 9.04 21.47 -0.71
C TRP A 123 10.09 22.48 -0.22
N ASN A 124 9.72 23.40 0.68
CA ASN A 124 10.56 24.55 1.00
C ASN A 124 11.54 24.32 2.17
N LYS A 125 11.51 23.17 2.86
CA LYS A 125 12.37 22.86 4.02
C LYS A 125 13.30 21.65 3.84
N HIS A 126 13.64 21.27 2.61
CA HIS A 126 14.52 20.11 2.33
C HIS A 126 16.01 20.38 2.62
N LYS A 127 16.36 20.55 3.89
CA LYS A 127 17.75 20.55 4.36
C LYS A 127 18.10 19.38 5.28
N GLU A 128 17.23 18.38 5.42
CA GLU A 128 17.48 17.18 6.23
C GLU A 128 17.30 15.88 5.40
N PRO A 129 18.12 14.84 5.64
CA PRO A 129 18.40 13.77 4.68
C PRO A 129 17.38 12.63 4.76
N ILE A 130 17.19 11.92 3.63
CA ILE A 130 16.91 10.48 3.49
C ILE A 130 16.37 9.83 4.79
N SER A 131 15.11 10.08 5.15
CA SER A 131 14.57 9.63 6.44
C SER A 131 13.43 8.64 6.25
N MET A 132 13.47 7.58 7.06
CA MET A 132 12.38 6.62 7.28
C MET A 132 11.04 7.33 7.56
N GLN A 133 11.08 8.55 8.12
CA GLN A 133 9.90 9.38 8.35
C GLN A 133 9.09 9.64 7.07
N ILE A 134 9.72 9.74 5.89
CA ILE A 134 8.99 10.01 4.64
C ILE A 134 8.05 8.86 4.29
N ILE A 135 8.48 7.61 4.50
CA ILE A 135 7.63 6.43 4.29
C ILE A 135 6.44 6.47 5.26
N LEU A 136 6.69 6.72 6.55
CA LEU A 136 5.64 6.77 7.58
C LEU A 136 4.66 7.90 7.36
N ARG A 137 5.13 9.07 6.93
CA ARG A 137 4.27 10.22 6.60
C ARG A 137 3.39 9.94 5.39
N ASN A 138 3.92 9.29 4.35
CA ASN A 138 3.11 8.86 3.19
C ASN A 138 2.06 7.82 3.59
N PHE A 139 2.43 6.85 4.43
CA PHE A 139 1.49 5.89 5.00
C PHE A 139 0.40 6.59 5.82
N THR A 140 0.75 7.57 6.64
CA THR A 140 -0.23 8.31 7.44
C THR A 140 -1.16 9.15 6.57
N TYR A 141 -0.62 9.86 5.58
CA TYR A 141 -1.41 10.65 4.64
C TYR A 141 -2.42 9.77 3.91
N LEU A 142 -1.99 8.64 3.35
CA LEU A 142 -2.88 7.70 2.67
C LEU A 142 -3.99 7.20 3.61
N MET A 143 -3.64 6.78 4.83
CA MET A 143 -4.61 6.26 5.82
C MET A 143 -5.68 7.30 6.13
N GLN A 144 -5.28 8.56 6.27
CA GLN A 144 -6.23 9.64 6.50
C GLN A 144 -7.16 9.89 5.32
N GLN A 145 -6.65 9.85 4.07
CA GLN A 145 -7.51 9.99 2.90
C GLN A 145 -8.49 8.82 2.80
N LEU A 146 -8.05 7.58 3.04
CA LEU A 146 -8.92 6.39 3.05
C LEU A 146 -10.04 6.51 4.09
N ARG A 147 -9.72 6.95 5.33
CA ARG A 147 -10.71 7.16 6.39
C ARG A 147 -11.68 8.30 6.09
N LYS A 148 -11.18 9.43 5.58
CA LYS A 148 -12.02 10.57 5.17
C LYS A 148 -12.99 10.17 4.07
N SER A 149 -12.54 9.34 3.14
CA SER A 149 -13.36 8.79 2.05
C SER A 149 -14.19 7.55 2.46
N ARG A 150 -14.11 7.11 3.72
CA ARG A 150 -14.82 5.93 4.25
C ARG A 150 -14.61 4.65 3.44
N VAL A 151 -13.41 4.47 2.90
CA VAL A 151 -13.06 3.26 2.15
C VAL A 151 -13.22 2.03 3.04
N ASN A 152 -13.81 0.97 2.51
CA ASN A 152 -14.01 -0.29 3.21
C ASN A 152 -12.71 -0.74 3.93
N PRO A 153 -12.76 -1.09 5.22
CA PRO A 153 -11.59 -1.55 5.98
C PRO A 153 -10.88 -2.75 5.34
N ALA A 154 -11.60 -3.65 4.67
CA ALA A 154 -11.01 -4.79 3.96
C ALA A 154 -10.15 -4.32 2.77
N LEU A 155 -10.62 -3.35 1.98
CA LEU A 155 -9.84 -2.75 0.90
C LEU A 155 -8.62 -2.01 1.45
N THR A 156 -8.79 -1.27 2.54
CA THR A 156 -7.67 -0.61 3.23
C THR A 156 -6.61 -1.63 3.66
N PHE A 157 -7.02 -2.73 4.30
CA PHE A 157 -6.13 -3.80 4.73
C PHE A 157 -5.40 -4.46 3.54
N GLN A 158 -6.11 -4.72 2.44
CA GLN A 158 -5.52 -5.28 1.21
C GLN A 158 -4.48 -4.33 0.61
N LEU A 159 -4.77 -3.03 0.56
CA LEU A 159 -3.86 -2.03 0.01
C LEU A 159 -2.56 -1.97 0.82
N TYR A 160 -2.66 -1.83 2.15
CA TYR A 160 -1.47 -1.80 3.01
C TYR A 160 -0.71 -3.13 3.00
N SER A 161 -1.40 -4.27 2.90
CA SER A 161 -0.74 -5.56 2.73
C SER A 161 0.16 -5.60 1.48
N GLN A 162 -0.25 -4.95 0.39
CA GLN A 162 0.58 -4.87 -0.82
C GLN A 162 1.72 -3.85 -0.67
N LEU A 163 1.53 -2.77 0.06
CA LEU A 163 2.60 -1.81 0.37
C LEU A 163 3.66 -2.40 1.32
N PHE A 164 3.25 -3.19 2.32
CA PHE A 164 4.19 -3.94 3.16
C PHE A 164 4.92 -5.02 2.38
N HIS A 165 4.23 -5.68 1.44
CA HIS A 165 4.89 -6.61 0.53
C HIS A 165 5.95 -5.93 -0.33
N LEU A 166 5.70 -4.72 -0.85
CA LEU A 166 6.69 -3.93 -1.58
C LEU A 166 7.95 -3.67 -0.72
N ILE A 167 7.76 -3.25 0.53
CA ILE A 167 8.86 -3.05 1.49
C ILE A 167 9.65 -4.34 1.69
N GLY A 168 8.95 -5.45 1.99
CA GLY A 168 9.58 -6.74 2.23
C GLY A 168 10.34 -7.27 1.01
N ALA A 169 9.75 -7.16 -0.17
CA ALA A 169 10.37 -7.56 -1.43
C ALA A 169 11.61 -6.71 -1.75
N TYR A 170 11.54 -5.39 -1.51
CA TYR A 170 12.70 -4.51 -1.67
C TYR A 170 13.85 -4.93 -0.75
N ILE A 171 13.58 -5.09 0.54
CA ILE A 171 14.59 -5.50 1.53
C ILE A 171 15.18 -6.86 1.14
N PHE A 172 14.34 -7.85 0.83
CA PHE A 172 14.81 -9.16 0.43
C PHE A 172 15.71 -9.10 -0.81
N ASN A 173 15.29 -8.38 -1.84
CA ASN A 173 16.05 -8.23 -3.07
C ASN A 173 17.39 -7.51 -2.82
N THR A 174 17.41 -6.45 -2.02
CA THR A 174 18.66 -5.71 -1.72
C THR A 174 19.59 -6.50 -0.81
N VAL A 175 19.08 -7.17 0.22
CA VAL A 175 19.91 -7.91 1.18
C VAL A 175 20.45 -9.20 0.58
N LEU A 176 19.65 -9.92 -0.24
CA LEU A 176 20.00 -11.25 -0.75
C LEU A 176 20.60 -11.27 -2.17
N ILE A 177 20.21 -10.35 -3.07
CA ILE A 177 20.70 -10.39 -4.46
C ILE A 177 22.08 -9.72 -4.58
N ASP A 178 22.37 -8.70 -3.76
CA ASP A 178 23.71 -8.08 -3.71
C ASP A 178 24.82 -9.04 -3.21
N THR A 179 24.43 -10.22 -2.69
CA THR A 179 25.34 -11.30 -2.31
C THR A 179 25.73 -12.25 -3.43
N GLU A 180 24.88 -12.45 -4.45
CA GLU A 180 25.14 -13.44 -5.52
C GLU A 180 25.80 -12.84 -6.76
N ALA A 181 25.64 -11.52 -6.99
CA ALA A 181 26.13 -10.84 -8.19
C ALA A 181 27.56 -10.27 -8.08
N LYS A 182 28.19 -10.28 -6.89
CA LYS A 182 29.57 -9.79 -6.73
C LYS A 182 30.58 -10.89 -7.12
N PRO A 183 31.52 -10.62 -8.05
CA PRO A 183 32.56 -11.59 -8.38
C PRO A 183 33.40 -11.90 -7.13
N ARG A 184 33.64 -13.20 -6.87
CA ARG A 184 34.36 -13.77 -5.72
C ARG A 184 35.77 -13.21 -5.46
N ASN A 185 36.26 -12.31 -6.32
CA ASN A 185 37.64 -11.82 -6.32
C ASN A 185 37.81 -10.48 -5.59
N VAL A 186 36.74 -9.88 -5.07
CA VAL A 186 36.82 -8.73 -4.14
C VAL A 186 36.70 -9.27 -2.72
N LEU A 187 37.83 -9.74 -2.18
CA LEU A 187 37.99 -9.91 -0.74
C LEU A 187 37.80 -8.54 -0.08
N ASN A 188 37.03 -8.52 1.02
CA ASN A 188 37.11 -7.57 2.13
C ASN A 188 36.00 -6.52 2.35
N ASP A 189 34.73 -6.88 2.15
CA ASP A 189 33.65 -6.38 3.02
C ASP A 189 32.50 -7.39 3.01
N GLY A 190 32.32 -8.11 4.12
CA GLY A 190 31.15 -8.98 4.28
C GLY A 190 29.87 -8.18 4.05
N ASN A 191 28.82 -8.80 3.50
CA ASN A 191 27.54 -8.11 3.34
C ASN A 191 27.07 -7.61 4.72
N LEU A 192 27.10 -6.29 4.94
CA LEU A 192 26.73 -5.64 6.20
C LEU A 192 25.40 -6.18 6.72
N TRP A 193 24.45 -6.40 5.82
CA TRP A 193 23.09 -6.85 6.15
C TRP A 193 23.01 -8.31 6.61
N LEU A 194 24.07 -9.09 6.42
CA LEU A 194 24.24 -10.43 7.00
C LEU A 194 25.02 -10.42 8.33
N THR A 195 25.42 -9.25 8.82
CA THR A 195 26.05 -9.10 10.14
C THR A 195 25.00 -8.74 11.19
N ARG A 196 25.31 -9.03 12.47
CA ARG A 196 24.46 -8.61 13.61
C ARG A 196 24.17 -7.11 13.63
N LEU A 197 25.12 -6.28 13.19
CA LEU A 197 24.96 -4.83 13.10
C LEU A 197 23.94 -4.44 12.03
N GLY A 198 24.04 -5.01 10.83
CA GLY A 198 23.08 -4.77 9.75
C GLY A 198 21.67 -5.27 10.09
N ALA A 199 21.57 -6.46 10.69
CA ALA A 199 20.31 -7.01 11.18
C ALA A 199 19.67 -6.09 12.23
N SER A 200 20.44 -5.63 13.23
CA SER A 200 19.96 -4.68 14.24
C SER A 200 19.44 -3.37 13.64
N ARG A 201 20.17 -2.79 12.67
CA ARG A 201 19.74 -1.57 11.95
C ARG A 201 18.45 -1.78 11.17
N LEU A 202 18.36 -2.88 10.43
CA LEU A 202 17.17 -3.22 9.65
C LEU A 202 15.95 -3.43 10.56
N ASN A 203 16.12 -4.18 11.65
CA ASN A 203 15.06 -4.42 12.63
C ASN A 203 14.57 -3.13 13.28
N ARG A 204 15.47 -2.21 13.66
CA ARG A 204 15.08 -0.90 14.19
C ARG A 204 14.16 -0.14 13.23
N ARG A 205 14.48 -0.14 11.93
CA ARG A 205 13.69 0.57 10.90
C ARG A 205 12.36 -0.14 10.63
N LEU A 206 12.37 -1.47 10.56
CA LEU A 206 11.16 -2.27 10.39
C LEU A 206 10.23 -2.14 11.60
N ASP A 207 10.78 -2.05 12.81
CA ASP A 207 10.00 -1.84 14.03
C ASP A 207 9.22 -0.52 13.99
N ARG A 208 9.77 0.54 13.38
CA ARG A 208 9.00 1.78 13.15
C ARG A 208 7.79 1.56 12.23
N VAL A 209 7.95 0.79 11.15
CA VAL A 209 6.84 0.42 10.26
C VAL A 209 5.80 -0.41 11.01
N LYS A 210 6.25 -1.39 11.79
CA LYS A 210 5.39 -2.27 12.60
C LYS A 210 4.60 -1.48 13.64
N ARG A 211 5.27 -0.62 14.41
CA ARG A 211 4.62 0.27 15.39
C ARG A 211 3.60 1.18 14.75
N TRP A 212 3.91 1.77 13.59
CA TRP A 212 2.95 2.56 12.84
C TRP A 212 1.74 1.72 12.44
N ALA A 213 1.95 0.54 11.86
CA ALA A 213 0.89 -0.36 11.43
C ALA A 213 -0.01 -0.79 12.61
N HIS A 214 0.58 -1.10 13.76
CA HIS A 214 -0.15 -1.47 14.98
C HIS A 214 -1.07 -0.33 15.46
N ARG A 215 -0.59 0.93 15.45
CA ARG A 215 -1.44 2.10 15.78
C ARG A 215 -2.63 2.27 14.83
N GLN A 216 -2.57 1.70 13.63
CA GLN A 216 -3.64 1.78 12.64
C GLN A 216 -4.50 0.51 12.55
N GLY A 217 -4.24 -0.53 13.35
CA GLY A 217 -4.95 -1.82 13.28
C GLY A 217 -4.53 -2.71 12.09
N LEU A 218 -3.27 -2.61 11.68
CA LEU A 218 -2.69 -3.34 10.54
C LEU A 218 -1.58 -4.33 10.95
N GLU A 219 -1.50 -4.70 12.23
CA GLU A 219 -0.49 -5.60 12.79
C GLU A 219 -0.40 -6.93 12.04
N LEU A 220 -1.54 -7.57 11.76
CA LEU A 220 -1.57 -8.86 11.06
C LEU A 220 -1.04 -8.76 9.62
N ALA A 221 -1.34 -7.65 8.93
CA ALA A 221 -0.86 -7.42 7.58
C ALA A 221 0.66 -7.24 7.55
N VAL A 222 1.20 -6.41 8.45
CA VAL A 222 2.64 -6.12 8.47
C VAL A 222 3.45 -7.33 8.94
N GLU A 223 2.97 -8.07 9.93
CA GLU A 223 3.63 -9.28 10.43
C GLU A 223 3.70 -10.34 9.34
N CYS A 224 2.58 -10.65 8.69
CA CYS A 224 2.54 -11.65 7.62
C CYS A 224 3.46 -11.28 6.44
N ARG A 225 3.52 -9.99 6.07
CA ARG A 225 4.25 -9.55 4.87
C ARG A 225 5.74 -9.29 5.12
N LEU A 226 6.14 -8.99 6.36
CA LEU A 226 7.53 -8.73 6.72
C LEU A 226 8.19 -9.88 7.51
N GLN A 227 7.47 -10.98 7.78
CA GLN A 227 7.96 -12.13 8.55
C GLN A 227 9.35 -12.59 8.11
N ARG A 228 9.59 -12.72 6.80
CA ARG A 228 10.87 -13.17 6.24
C ARG A 228 12.01 -12.18 6.43
N CYS A 229 11.72 -10.88 6.50
CA CYS A 229 12.74 -9.85 6.76
C CYS A 229 13.19 -9.85 8.23
N THR A 230 12.34 -10.36 9.13
CA THR A 230 12.60 -10.38 10.58
C THR A 230 13.04 -11.75 11.09
N GLN A 231 12.90 -12.80 10.29
CA GLN A 231 13.44 -14.14 10.60
C GLN A 231 14.97 -14.22 10.51
N VAL A 232 15.65 -13.15 10.07
CA VAL A 232 17.13 -13.05 10.14
C VAL A 232 17.62 -13.09 11.61
N ASP A 233 16.73 -12.88 12.58
CA ASP A 233 16.98 -13.08 14.01
C ASP A 233 17.19 -14.56 14.42
N PHE A 234 16.79 -15.54 13.58
CA PHE A 234 16.85 -16.97 13.92
C PHE A 234 18.06 -17.72 13.35
N LEU A 235 19.01 -17.03 12.71
CA LEU A 235 20.33 -17.59 12.38
C LEU A 235 21.35 -17.40 13.53
N GLU A 236 20.87 -17.35 14.78
CA GLU A 236 21.67 -17.68 15.96
C GLU A 236 21.57 -19.19 16.22
N ILE A 237 22.27 -20.00 15.42
CA ILE A 237 22.77 -21.34 15.80
C ILE A 237 24.20 -21.47 15.27
#